data_AF-Q31A53-F1
#
_entry.id   AF-Q31A53-F1
#
_cell.length_a   1.000
_cell.length_b   1.000
_cell.length_c   1.000
_cell.angle_alpha   90.00
_cell.angle_beta   90.00
_cell.angle_gamma   90.00
#
_symmetry.space_group_name_H-M   'P 1'
#
loop_
_entity.id
_entity.type
_entity.pdbx_description
1 polymer ?
#
loop_
_entity_poly.entity_id
_entity_poly.type
_entity_poly.pdbx_seq_one_letter_code
_entity_poly.pdbx_strand_id
1 'polypeptide(L)'
;MDFDNEAILYKPASLWIRGLIWAIVGSFSFGFIYACFARMDEVVIAKGELQALGAERPIRAPISGIVSEIFIKEGDSVEKDSKLLRFDSNVLHAKKEGLEAKLGELESSIQSEKEILKEISILADAGGIQKLQYLQQKNKVSELGYEKKQVEAEIKELNFDKSKTLLVSPVKGKVFNLISVSKGFAANQGETLLKIVPSGDTEAKIFLKNSDIGFVKSNMKAKIRVDAFPFTQFGSIEGILKSIGDEVIRSNQQNQSSLFPAYVSLEKQYLEKNGEKFFVRSGQSVSVNLIVRDKRIISLLTDAIDKAIDSLRGIKS
;
A
#
# COMPACT_ATOMS: atom_id res chain seq x y z
N MET A 1 41.77 -57.13 72.50
CA MET A 1 40.55 -56.71 71.79
C MET A 1 41.01 -56.14 70.48
N ASP A 2 41.15 -57.03 69.49
CA ASP A 2 41.49 -56.68 68.12
C ASP A 2 40.22 -56.20 67.41
N PHE A 3 40.27 -54.99 66.86
CA PHE A 3 39.29 -54.50 65.91
C PHE A 3 39.93 -54.59 64.53
N ASP A 4 39.63 -55.67 63.81
CA ASP A 4 40.01 -55.85 62.41
C ASP A 4 39.34 -54.78 61.55
N ASN A 5 40.16 -53.98 60.88
CA ASN A 5 39.74 -53.11 59.79
C ASN A 5 39.41 -54.00 58.58
N GLU A 6 38.14 -54.33 58.38
CA GLU A 6 37.68 -54.92 57.12
C GLU A 6 37.74 -53.86 56.01
N ALA A 7 38.83 -53.88 55.24
CA ALA A 7 38.94 -53.15 53.99
C ALA A 7 37.91 -53.71 52.99
N ILE A 8 36.83 -52.97 52.77
CA ILE A 8 35.83 -53.29 51.76
C ILE A 8 36.47 -53.17 50.37
N LEU A 9 36.91 -54.30 49.82
CA LEU A 9 37.42 -54.44 48.46
C LEU A 9 36.30 -54.19 47.44
N TYR A 10 36.23 -52.97 46.90
CA TYR A 10 35.43 -52.65 45.72
C TYR A 10 35.88 -53.54 44.54
N LYS A 11 35.04 -54.50 44.13
CA LYS A 11 35.28 -55.26 42.90
C LYS A 11 35.32 -54.27 41.71
N PRO A 12 36.35 -54.32 40.85
CA PRO A 12 36.43 -53.41 39.71
C PRO A 12 35.22 -53.62 38.80
N ALA A 13 34.54 -52.53 38.43
CA ALA A 13 33.36 -52.57 37.56
C ALA A 13 33.64 -53.39 36.29
N SER A 14 32.72 -54.31 35.97
CA SER A 14 32.73 -55.16 34.77
C SER A 14 33.02 -54.36 33.49
N LEU A 15 33.76 -54.95 32.55
CA LEU A 15 34.11 -54.31 31.26
C LEU A 15 32.87 -53.81 30.49
N TRP A 16 31.74 -54.50 30.64
CA TRP A 16 30.45 -54.07 30.05
C TRP A 16 29.90 -52.80 30.69
N ILE A 17 30.05 -52.64 32.01
CA ILE A 17 29.64 -51.44 32.74
C ILE A 17 30.48 -50.24 32.31
N ARG A 18 31.79 -50.44 32.10
CA ARG A 18 32.68 -49.39 31.58
C ARG A 18 32.27 -48.95 30.17
N GLY A 19 31.96 -49.91 29.29
CA GLY A 19 31.45 -49.60 27.94
C GLY A 19 30.13 -48.81 27.97
N LEU A 20 29.21 -49.17 28.87
CA LEU A 20 27.94 -48.48 29.04
C LEU A 20 28.14 -47.04 29.55
N ILE A 21 29.04 -46.83 30.51
CA ILE A 21 29.39 -45.48 31.01
C ILE A 21 29.96 -44.62 29.86
N TRP A 22 30.91 -45.14 29.08
CA TRP A 22 31.47 -44.41 27.94
C TRP A 22 30.43 -44.12 26.85
N ALA A 23 29.47 -45.01 26.62
CA ALA A 23 28.38 -44.78 25.68
C ALA A 23 27.45 -43.63 26.14
N ILE A 24 27.11 -43.58 27.44
CA ILE A 24 26.32 -42.49 28.02
C ILE A 24 27.09 -41.16 27.89
N VAL A 25 28.36 -41.14 28.30
CA VAL A 25 29.21 -39.94 28.24
C VAL A 25 29.39 -39.47 26.79
N GLY A 26 29.61 -40.41 25.86
CA GLY A 26 29.71 -40.11 24.43
C GLY A 26 28.42 -39.53 23.86
N SER A 27 27.26 -40.10 24.19
CA SER A 27 25.96 -39.59 23.77
C SER A 27 25.68 -38.20 24.32
N PHE A 28 26.03 -37.93 25.58
CA PHE A 28 25.84 -36.63 26.20
C PHE A 28 26.77 -35.57 25.59
N SER A 29 28.03 -35.94 25.37
CA SER A 29 29.02 -35.07 24.72
C SER A 29 28.63 -34.76 23.28
N PHE A 30 28.13 -35.75 22.54
CA PHE A 30 27.62 -35.56 21.18
C PHE A 30 26.41 -34.63 21.15
N GLY A 31 25.44 -34.83 22.06
CA GLY A 31 24.28 -33.95 22.19
C GLY A 31 24.67 -32.51 22.55
N PHE A 32 25.66 -32.34 23.43
CA PHE A 32 26.18 -31.04 23.83
C PHE A 32 26.87 -30.32 22.67
N ILE A 33 27.76 -31.01 21.95
CA ILE A 33 28.43 -30.49 20.74
C ILE A 33 27.36 -30.13 19.70
N TYR A 34 26.40 -31.01 19.45
CA TYR A 34 25.30 -30.75 18.53
C TYR A 34 24.51 -29.50 18.94
N ALA A 35 24.16 -29.34 20.21
CA ALA A 35 23.44 -28.16 20.73
C ALA A 35 24.24 -26.85 20.59
N CYS A 36 25.58 -26.91 20.59
CA CYS A 36 26.43 -25.74 20.33
C CYS A 36 26.36 -25.27 18.87
N PHE A 37 26.12 -26.17 17.91
CA PHE A 37 26.05 -25.84 16.48
C PHE A 37 24.62 -25.67 15.98
N ALA A 38 23.67 -26.42 16.52
CA ALA A 38 22.29 -26.41 16.09
C ALA A 38 21.64 -25.05 16.38
N ARG A 39 20.95 -24.52 15.36
CA ARG A 39 20.23 -23.25 15.40
C ARG A 39 18.73 -23.49 15.43
N MET A 40 18.00 -22.59 16.09
CA MET A 40 16.56 -22.59 16.22
C MET A 40 16.05 -21.17 16.03
N ASP A 41 14.97 -21.04 15.26
CA ASP A 41 14.33 -19.76 14.99
C ASP A 41 13.49 -19.33 16.20
N GLU A 42 13.79 -18.15 16.74
CA GLU A 42 12.96 -17.48 17.73
C GLU A 42 11.83 -16.75 16.99
N VAL A 43 10.59 -17.10 17.33
CA VAL A 43 9.39 -16.52 16.70
C VAL A 43 8.59 -15.66 17.67
N VAL A 44 8.16 -14.51 17.18
CA VAL A 44 7.17 -13.66 17.87
C VAL A 44 5.82 -13.88 17.21
N ILE A 45 4.82 -14.20 18.03
CA ILE A 45 3.44 -14.40 17.55
C ILE A 45 2.64 -13.14 17.82
N ALA A 46 2.10 -12.57 16.75
CA ALA A 46 1.25 -11.39 16.81
C ALA A 46 -0.09 -11.67 16.13
N LYS A 47 -1.17 -11.16 16.71
CA LYS A 47 -2.52 -11.28 16.16
C LYS A 47 -2.91 -10.01 15.42
N GLY A 48 -3.80 -10.15 14.44
CA GLY A 48 -4.25 -9.05 13.61
C GLY A 48 -5.35 -9.45 12.64
N GLU A 49 -5.49 -8.64 11.60
CA GLU A 49 -6.46 -8.84 10.53
C GLU A 49 -5.84 -8.55 9.16
N LEU A 50 -6.37 -9.18 8.11
CA LEU A 50 -6.05 -8.82 6.74
C LEU A 50 -6.77 -7.52 6.38
N GLN A 51 -6.04 -6.55 5.87
CA GLN A 51 -6.60 -5.33 5.31
C GLN A 51 -6.24 -5.22 3.83
N ALA A 52 -7.10 -4.56 3.05
CA ALA A 52 -6.80 -4.25 1.66
C ALA A 52 -5.54 -3.39 1.55
N LEU A 53 -4.67 -3.71 0.59
CA LEU A 53 -3.48 -2.93 0.32
C LEU A 53 -3.89 -1.58 -0.30
N GLY A 54 -3.62 -0.50 0.42
CA GLY A 54 -3.86 0.87 -0.01
C GLY A 54 -5.11 1.49 0.61
N ALA A 55 -5.09 2.82 0.71
CA ALA A 55 -6.20 3.57 1.27
C ALA A 55 -7.41 3.59 0.32
N GLU A 56 -8.61 3.70 0.89
CA GLU A 56 -9.79 4.11 0.14
C GLU A 56 -9.51 5.42 -0.59
N ARG A 57 -9.88 5.48 -1.89
CA ARG A 57 -9.71 6.68 -2.71
C ARG A 57 -11.07 7.35 -2.90
N PRO A 58 -11.34 8.48 -2.22
CA PRO A 58 -12.55 9.24 -2.47
C PRO A 58 -12.49 9.86 -3.87
N ILE A 59 -13.49 9.62 -4.68
CA ILE A 59 -13.66 10.28 -5.98
C ILE A 59 -14.51 11.52 -5.72
N ARG A 60 -13.89 12.68 -5.91
CA ARG A 60 -14.49 13.97 -5.65
C ARG A 60 -14.90 14.66 -6.95
N ALA A 61 -15.95 15.46 -6.89
CA ALA A 61 -16.39 16.28 -8.01
C ALA A 61 -15.29 17.32 -8.33
N PRO A 62 -14.73 17.33 -9.56
CA PRO A 62 -13.67 18.26 -9.94
C PRO A 62 -14.22 19.64 -10.30
N ILE A 63 -15.51 19.71 -10.63
CA ILE A 63 -16.27 20.91 -10.98
C ILE A 63 -17.66 20.82 -10.35
N SER A 64 -18.32 21.95 -10.13
CA SER A 64 -19.73 21.97 -9.76
C SER A 64 -20.60 21.71 -11.00
N GLY A 65 -21.61 20.87 -10.88
CA GLY A 65 -22.48 20.54 -12.02
C GLY A 65 -23.47 19.42 -11.72
N ILE A 66 -24.33 19.13 -12.70
CA ILE A 66 -25.34 18.07 -12.61
C ILE A 66 -24.79 16.79 -13.22
N VAL A 67 -24.96 15.66 -12.53
CA VAL A 67 -24.62 14.33 -13.04
C VAL A 67 -25.62 13.91 -14.12
N SER A 68 -25.15 13.72 -15.35
CA SER A 68 -25.99 13.35 -16.50
C SER A 68 -26.08 11.84 -16.69
N GLU A 69 -24.97 11.12 -16.46
CA GLU A 69 -24.85 9.67 -16.68
C GLU A 69 -24.02 9.03 -15.56
N ILE A 70 -24.39 7.80 -15.19
CA ILE A 70 -23.65 6.97 -14.24
C ILE A 70 -23.42 5.61 -14.91
N PHE A 71 -22.16 5.16 -14.95
CA PHE A 71 -21.73 3.94 -15.63
C PHE A 71 -21.53 2.74 -14.70
N ILE A 72 -21.67 2.96 -13.39
CA ILE A 72 -21.37 1.98 -12.33
C ILE A 72 -22.53 1.86 -11.34
N LYS A 73 -22.51 0.80 -10.53
CA LYS A 73 -23.41 0.56 -9.41
C LYS A 73 -22.62 0.34 -8.12
N GLU A 74 -23.32 0.44 -6.98
CA GLU A 74 -22.74 0.13 -5.68
C GLU A 74 -22.22 -1.31 -5.63
N GLY A 75 -20.97 -1.49 -5.16
CA GLY A 75 -20.32 -2.80 -5.08
C GLY A 75 -19.68 -3.30 -6.37
N ASP A 76 -19.83 -2.59 -7.50
CA ASP A 76 -19.21 -2.97 -8.77
C ASP A 76 -17.68 -2.98 -8.67
N SER A 77 -17.05 -3.89 -9.42
CA SER A 77 -15.60 -3.91 -9.59
C SER A 77 -15.21 -3.09 -10.81
N VAL A 78 -14.26 -2.18 -10.64
CA VAL A 78 -13.78 -1.26 -11.66
C VAL A 78 -12.27 -1.43 -11.88
N GLU A 79 -11.82 -1.21 -13.10
CA GLU A 79 -10.40 -1.16 -13.45
C GLU A 79 -9.90 0.28 -13.45
N LYS A 80 -8.58 0.48 -13.51
CA LYS A 80 -8.02 1.82 -13.71
C LYS A 80 -8.56 2.43 -15.02
N ASP A 81 -8.87 3.72 -14.97
CA ASP A 81 -9.40 4.55 -16.06
C ASP A 81 -10.80 4.15 -16.56
N SER A 82 -11.50 3.23 -15.88
CA SER A 82 -12.89 2.92 -16.20
C SER A 82 -13.80 4.12 -15.91
N LYS A 83 -14.75 4.39 -16.79
CA LYS A 83 -15.74 5.47 -16.62
C LYS A 83 -16.61 5.21 -15.40
N LEU A 84 -16.79 6.21 -14.56
CA LEU A 84 -17.61 6.14 -13.35
C LEU A 84 -18.91 6.91 -13.55
N LEU A 85 -18.80 8.20 -13.82
CA LEU A 85 -19.95 9.09 -14.06
C LEU A 85 -19.55 10.26 -14.95
N ARG A 86 -20.55 10.92 -15.51
CA ARG A 86 -20.39 12.09 -16.38
C ARG A 86 -21.25 13.24 -15.88
N PHE A 87 -20.68 14.43 -15.85
CA PHE A 87 -21.39 15.69 -15.65
C PHE A 87 -21.97 16.21 -16.98
N ASP A 88 -23.09 16.92 -16.88
CA ASP A 88 -23.66 17.62 -18.03
C ASP A 88 -22.63 18.60 -18.60
N SER A 89 -22.41 18.50 -19.92
CA SER A 89 -21.43 19.30 -20.66
C SER A 89 -22.09 20.12 -21.78
N ASN A 90 -23.42 20.19 -21.84
CA ASN A 90 -24.15 20.92 -22.88
C ASN A 90 -23.75 22.40 -22.92
N VAL A 91 -23.65 23.04 -21.75
CA VAL A 91 -23.23 24.44 -21.63
C VAL A 91 -21.78 24.62 -22.12
N LEU A 92 -20.89 23.69 -21.77
CA LEU A 92 -19.49 23.72 -22.22
C LEU A 92 -19.37 23.48 -23.73
N HIS A 93 -20.25 22.63 -24.30
CA HIS A 93 -20.30 22.38 -25.74
C HIS A 93 -20.73 23.62 -26.50
N ALA A 94 -21.83 24.26 -26.09
CA ALA A 94 -22.32 25.48 -26.72
C ALA A 94 -21.29 26.63 -26.64
N LYS A 95 -20.62 26.79 -25.48
CA LYS A 95 -19.55 27.78 -25.33
C LYS A 95 -18.37 27.49 -26.27
N LYS A 96 -17.99 26.22 -26.43
CA LYS A 96 -16.89 25.82 -27.31
C LYS A 96 -17.19 26.15 -28.76
N GLU A 97 -18.39 25.83 -29.23
CA GLU A 97 -18.84 26.09 -30.60
C GLU A 97 -18.80 27.60 -30.92
N GLY A 98 -19.25 28.44 -29.99
CA GLY A 98 -19.17 29.91 -30.16
C GLY A 98 -17.74 30.44 -30.25
N LEU A 99 -16.81 29.90 -29.44
CA LEU A 99 -15.40 30.30 -29.49
C LEU A 99 -14.70 29.80 -30.76
N GLU A 100 -15.03 28.61 -31.24
CA GLU A 100 -14.49 28.06 -32.50
C GLU A 100 -14.97 28.88 -33.71
N ALA A 101 -16.23 29.33 -33.71
CA ALA A 101 -16.74 30.25 -34.73
C ALA A 101 -15.99 31.59 -34.72
N LYS A 102 -15.79 32.18 -33.52
CA LYS A 102 -15.00 33.43 -33.36
C LYS A 102 -13.56 33.25 -33.83
N LEU A 103 -12.94 32.11 -33.53
CA LEU A 103 -11.59 31.80 -33.98
C LEU A 103 -11.51 31.75 -35.51
N GLY A 104 -12.47 31.10 -36.17
CA GLY A 104 -12.53 31.03 -37.64
C GLY A 104 -12.72 32.41 -38.30
N GLU A 105 -13.51 33.28 -37.69
CA GLU A 105 -13.68 34.67 -38.13
C GLU A 105 -12.37 35.48 -38.01
N LEU A 106 -11.67 35.35 -36.88
CA LEU A 106 -10.37 35.98 -36.67
C LEU A 106 -9.30 35.45 -37.63
N GLU A 107 -9.28 34.16 -37.90
CA GLU A 107 -8.37 33.55 -38.86
C GLU A 107 -8.58 34.09 -40.27
N SER A 108 -9.84 34.19 -40.70
CA SER A 108 -10.21 34.75 -42.01
C SER A 108 -9.83 36.23 -42.12
N SER A 109 -10.03 37.00 -41.03
CA SER A 109 -9.65 38.41 -40.96
C SER A 109 -8.13 38.60 -41.00
N ILE A 110 -7.38 37.84 -40.20
CA ILE A 110 -5.92 37.85 -40.20
C ILE A 110 -5.36 37.50 -41.58
N GLN A 111 -5.95 36.50 -42.25
CA GLN A 111 -5.52 36.11 -43.59
C GLN A 111 -5.70 37.27 -44.58
N SER A 112 -6.87 37.89 -44.58
CA SER A 112 -7.18 39.04 -45.44
C SER A 112 -6.23 40.22 -45.15
N GLU A 113 -6.01 40.55 -43.88
CA GLU A 113 -5.14 41.67 -43.49
C GLU A 113 -3.64 41.39 -43.77
N LYS A 114 -3.22 40.13 -43.73
CA LYS A 114 -1.87 39.70 -44.16
C LYS A 114 -1.67 39.82 -45.66
N GLU A 115 -2.69 39.49 -46.45
CA GLU A 115 -2.66 39.67 -47.91
C GLU A 115 -2.55 41.16 -48.26
N ILE A 116 -3.34 42.02 -47.62
CA ILE A 116 -3.24 43.48 -47.77
C ILE A 116 -1.85 43.98 -47.35
N LEU A 117 -1.33 43.50 -46.21
CA LEU A 117 0.00 43.88 -45.73
C LEU A 117 1.10 43.50 -46.73
N LYS A 118 0.97 42.35 -47.39
CA LYS A 118 1.91 41.90 -48.42
C LYS A 118 1.92 42.86 -49.61
N GLU A 119 0.76 43.26 -50.11
CA GLU A 119 0.68 44.23 -51.22
C GLU A 119 1.23 45.60 -50.82
N ILE A 120 0.87 46.10 -49.63
CA ILE A 120 1.40 47.38 -49.13
C ILE A 120 2.92 47.33 -48.95
N SER A 121 3.48 46.17 -48.56
CA SER A 121 4.94 46.03 -48.39
C SER A 121 5.70 46.24 -49.71
N ILE A 122 5.19 45.68 -50.81
CA ILE A 122 5.77 45.82 -52.15
C ILE A 122 5.74 47.28 -52.59
N LEU A 123 4.60 47.94 -52.38
CA LEU A 123 4.41 49.36 -52.75
C LEU A 123 5.24 50.32 -51.88
N ALA A 124 5.42 50.01 -50.60
CA ALA A 124 6.26 50.78 -49.69
C ALA A 124 7.75 50.69 -50.08
N ASP A 125 8.22 49.50 -50.47
CA ASP A 125 9.62 49.28 -50.92
C ASP A 125 9.91 49.99 -52.25
N ALA A 126 8.90 50.12 -53.12
CA ALA A 126 8.96 50.91 -54.34
C ALA A 126 8.84 52.44 -54.11
N GLY A 127 8.68 52.89 -52.86
CA GLY A 127 8.51 54.30 -52.51
C GLY A 127 7.13 54.90 -52.83
N GLY A 128 6.16 54.07 -53.23
CA GLY A 128 4.82 54.49 -53.64
C GLY A 128 3.84 54.72 -52.49
N ILE A 129 4.19 54.32 -51.26
CA ILE A 129 3.35 54.46 -50.05
C ILE A 129 4.17 54.97 -48.87
N GLN A 130 3.56 55.79 -48.01
CA GLN A 130 4.16 56.26 -46.77
C GLN A 130 4.44 55.09 -45.81
N LYS A 131 5.66 55.05 -45.25
CA LYS A 131 6.08 54.02 -44.28
C LYS A 131 5.13 53.88 -43.09
N LEU A 132 4.50 54.97 -42.67
CA LEU A 132 3.51 54.99 -41.59
C LEU A 132 2.32 54.06 -41.87
N GLN A 133 1.79 54.05 -43.09
CA GLN A 133 0.64 53.23 -43.46
C GLN A 133 0.97 51.73 -43.42
N TYR A 134 2.17 51.35 -43.86
CA TYR A 134 2.67 49.99 -43.71
C TYR A 134 2.75 49.56 -42.23
N LEU A 135 3.27 50.42 -41.36
CA LEU A 135 3.38 50.13 -39.93
C LEU A 135 2.00 50.01 -39.26
N GLN A 136 1.04 50.87 -39.62
CA GLN A 136 -0.34 50.79 -39.15
C GLN A 136 -0.96 49.43 -39.52
N GLN A 137 -0.82 49.01 -40.78
CA GLN A 137 -1.33 47.72 -41.24
C GLN A 137 -0.67 46.54 -40.51
N LYS A 138 0.66 46.61 -40.33
CA LYS A 138 1.42 45.58 -39.59
C LYS A 138 0.97 45.47 -38.14
N ASN A 139 0.70 46.60 -37.49
CA ASN A 139 0.19 46.64 -36.12
C ASN A 139 -1.21 46.00 -36.06
N LYS A 140 -2.09 46.28 -37.03
CA LYS A 140 -3.43 45.67 -37.11
C LYS A 140 -3.37 44.13 -37.19
N VAL A 141 -2.50 43.58 -38.03
CA VAL A 141 -2.26 42.13 -38.11
C VAL A 141 -1.75 41.57 -36.78
N SER A 142 -0.88 42.32 -36.09
CA SER A 142 -0.34 41.92 -34.79
C SER A 142 -1.42 41.92 -33.71
N GLU A 143 -2.27 42.95 -33.67
CA GLU A 143 -3.43 43.08 -32.77
C GLU A 143 -4.40 41.92 -32.92
N LEU A 144 -4.83 41.62 -34.15
CA LEU A 144 -5.67 40.45 -34.43
C LEU A 144 -4.98 39.15 -34.03
N GLY A 145 -3.66 39.06 -34.25
CA GLY A 145 -2.85 37.91 -33.80
C GLY A 145 -2.85 37.73 -32.29
N TYR A 146 -2.88 38.82 -31.50
CA TYR A 146 -3.03 38.75 -30.05
C TYR A 146 -4.44 38.32 -29.65
N GLU A 147 -5.48 38.85 -30.29
CA GLU A 147 -6.87 38.45 -30.02
C GLU A 147 -7.09 36.96 -30.33
N LYS A 148 -6.57 36.47 -31.46
CA LYS A 148 -6.58 35.05 -31.80
C LYS A 148 -5.95 34.20 -30.69
N LYS A 149 -4.76 34.57 -30.22
CA LYS A 149 -4.08 33.84 -29.12
C LYS A 149 -4.90 33.81 -27.83
N GLN A 150 -5.64 34.88 -27.54
CA GLN A 150 -6.50 34.94 -26.36
C GLN A 150 -7.68 33.98 -26.49
N VAL A 151 -8.34 33.93 -27.66
CA VAL A 151 -9.42 32.97 -27.93
C VAL A 151 -8.90 31.52 -27.92
N GLU A 152 -7.73 31.27 -28.49
CA GLU A 152 -7.08 29.95 -28.43
C GLU A 152 -6.80 29.50 -26.98
N ALA A 153 -6.35 30.43 -26.12
CA ALA A 153 -6.15 30.16 -24.70
C ALA A 153 -7.48 29.82 -23.99
N GLU A 154 -8.55 30.54 -24.28
CA GLU A 154 -9.89 30.27 -23.73
C GLU A 154 -10.44 28.91 -24.18
N ILE A 155 -10.27 28.55 -25.47
CA ILE A 155 -10.63 27.22 -25.98
C ILE A 155 -9.83 26.12 -25.28
N LYS A 156 -8.54 26.35 -25.03
CA LYS A 156 -7.67 25.40 -24.33
C LYS A 156 -8.14 25.18 -22.88
N GLU A 157 -8.46 26.26 -22.17
CA GLU A 157 -9.02 26.20 -20.81
C GLU A 157 -10.37 25.45 -20.80
N LEU A 158 -11.26 25.76 -21.75
CA LEU A 158 -12.55 25.09 -21.86
C LEU A 158 -12.43 23.59 -22.16
N ASN A 159 -11.47 23.19 -23.00
CA ASN A 159 -11.20 21.77 -23.26
C ASN A 159 -10.66 21.07 -22.01
N PHE A 160 -9.86 21.75 -21.19
CA PHE A 160 -9.41 21.23 -19.91
C PHE A 160 -10.58 21.01 -18.96
N ASP A 161 -11.52 21.95 -18.86
CA ASP A 161 -12.72 21.78 -18.05
C ASP A 161 -13.65 20.68 -18.59
N LYS A 162 -13.78 20.58 -19.92
CA LYS A 162 -14.50 19.47 -20.56
C LYS A 162 -13.90 18.12 -20.18
N SER A 163 -12.56 18.02 -20.08
CA SER A 163 -11.89 16.77 -19.68
C SER A 163 -12.24 16.35 -18.24
N LYS A 164 -12.58 17.30 -17.37
CA LYS A 164 -13.00 17.03 -15.98
C LYS A 164 -14.46 16.59 -15.84
N THR A 165 -15.26 16.67 -16.91
CA THR A 165 -16.68 16.26 -16.87
C THR A 165 -16.86 14.74 -16.79
N LEU A 166 -15.89 13.97 -17.32
CA LEU A 166 -15.91 12.52 -17.25
C LEU A 166 -15.01 12.06 -16.10
N LEU A 167 -15.64 11.53 -15.05
CA LEU A 167 -14.92 10.93 -13.95
C LEU A 167 -14.58 9.48 -14.27
N VAL A 168 -13.31 9.14 -14.05
CA VAL A 168 -12.76 7.80 -14.25
C VAL A 168 -12.15 7.28 -12.95
N SER A 169 -12.03 5.96 -12.83
CA SER A 169 -11.40 5.36 -11.67
C SER A 169 -9.89 5.56 -11.70
N PRO A 170 -9.25 6.10 -10.64
CA PRO A 170 -7.80 6.27 -10.60
C PRO A 170 -7.06 4.94 -10.38
N VAL A 171 -7.77 3.90 -9.92
CA VAL A 171 -7.23 2.56 -9.62
C VAL A 171 -8.24 1.46 -9.86
N LYS A 172 -7.74 0.23 -9.98
CA LYS A 172 -8.58 -0.96 -9.87
C LYS A 172 -9.15 -1.08 -8.45
N GLY A 173 -10.45 -1.32 -8.33
CA GLY A 173 -11.12 -1.32 -7.04
C GLY A 173 -12.56 -1.80 -7.05
N LYS A 174 -13.19 -1.73 -5.88
CA LYS A 174 -14.63 -1.84 -5.72
C LYS A 174 -15.24 -0.48 -5.38
N VAL A 175 -16.41 -0.22 -5.94
CA VAL A 175 -17.21 0.98 -5.68
C VAL A 175 -17.90 0.87 -4.32
N PHE A 176 -17.78 1.92 -3.51
CA PHE A 176 -18.48 2.09 -2.24
C PHE A 176 -19.11 3.48 -2.12
N ASN A 177 -20.21 3.57 -1.38
CA ASN A 177 -20.92 4.80 -1.02
C ASN A 177 -21.44 5.62 -2.22
N LEU A 178 -21.87 4.97 -3.31
CA LEU A 178 -22.48 5.61 -4.48
C LEU A 178 -23.94 6.04 -4.24
N ILE A 179 -24.62 5.47 -3.24
CA ILE A 179 -26.08 5.59 -3.03
C ILE A 179 -26.62 7.04 -2.99
N SER A 180 -25.78 8.02 -2.68
CA SER A 180 -26.16 9.45 -2.65
C SER A 180 -26.12 10.14 -4.01
N VAL A 181 -25.49 9.52 -5.02
CA VAL A 181 -25.30 10.11 -6.35
C VAL A 181 -26.14 9.35 -7.36
N SER A 182 -27.14 10.04 -7.90
CA SER A 182 -28.04 9.55 -8.93
C SER A 182 -28.05 10.48 -10.15
N LYS A 183 -28.66 10.04 -11.26
CA LYS A 183 -28.84 10.90 -12.43
C LYS A 183 -29.67 12.13 -12.03
N GLY A 184 -29.19 13.32 -12.36
CA GLY A 184 -29.78 14.59 -11.97
C GLY A 184 -29.27 15.16 -10.65
N PHE A 185 -28.38 14.45 -9.94
CA PHE A 185 -27.74 14.95 -8.73
C PHE A 185 -26.85 16.16 -9.04
N ALA A 186 -27.04 17.27 -8.30
CA ALA A 186 -26.22 18.46 -8.41
C ALA A 186 -25.09 18.39 -7.37
N ALA A 187 -23.85 18.22 -7.85
CA ALA A 187 -22.68 18.16 -6.98
C ALA A 187 -21.92 19.48 -6.96
N ASN A 188 -21.32 19.77 -5.81
CA ASN A 188 -20.40 20.89 -5.64
C ASN A 188 -18.95 20.45 -5.82
N GLN A 189 -18.07 21.34 -6.28
CA GLN A 189 -16.64 21.06 -6.38
C GLN A 189 -16.06 20.61 -5.02
N GLY A 190 -15.33 19.49 -5.04
CA GLY A 190 -14.70 18.88 -3.85
C GLY A 190 -15.59 17.90 -3.08
N GLU A 191 -16.89 17.84 -3.40
CA GLU A 191 -17.86 16.91 -2.82
C GLU A 191 -17.48 15.47 -3.17
N THR A 192 -17.52 14.57 -2.18
CA THR A 192 -17.20 13.15 -2.40
C THR A 192 -18.41 12.44 -2.97
N LEU A 193 -18.28 11.91 -4.19
CA LEU A 193 -19.37 11.28 -4.93
C LEU A 193 -19.45 9.78 -4.65
N LEU A 194 -18.30 9.14 -4.53
CA LEU A 194 -18.16 7.72 -4.22
C LEU A 194 -16.72 7.47 -3.72
N LYS A 195 -16.47 6.25 -3.23
CA LYS A 195 -15.14 5.78 -2.87
C LYS A 195 -14.77 4.56 -3.70
N ILE A 196 -13.52 4.50 -4.14
CA ILE A 196 -12.94 3.30 -4.71
C ILE A 196 -12.01 2.67 -3.68
N VAL A 197 -12.39 1.49 -3.22
CA VAL A 197 -11.55 0.67 -2.33
C VAL A 197 -10.72 -0.26 -3.22
N PRO A 198 -9.38 -0.15 -3.23
CA PRO A 198 -8.54 -1.01 -4.05
C PRO A 198 -8.85 -2.50 -3.81
N SER A 199 -9.16 -3.21 -4.89
CA SER A 199 -9.40 -4.65 -4.89
C SER A 199 -8.12 -5.29 -5.42
N GLY A 200 -7.27 -5.68 -4.48
CA GLY A 200 -5.97 -6.23 -4.80
C GLY A 200 -5.44 -7.05 -3.65
N ASP A 201 -4.12 -7.07 -3.55
CA ASP A 201 -3.43 -7.78 -2.50
C ASP A 201 -3.88 -7.30 -1.12
N THR A 202 -3.94 -8.23 -0.17
CA THR A 202 -4.12 -7.93 1.24
C THR A 202 -2.75 -7.93 1.93
N GLU A 203 -2.66 -7.18 3.01
CA GLU A 203 -1.57 -7.27 3.96
C GLU A 203 -2.12 -7.53 5.36
N ALA A 204 -1.35 -8.21 6.19
CA ALA A 204 -1.73 -8.45 7.58
C ALA A 204 -1.32 -7.24 8.43
N LYS A 205 -2.30 -6.58 9.02
CA LYS A 205 -2.09 -5.58 10.07
C LYS A 205 -2.14 -6.28 11.42
N ILE A 206 -0.99 -6.40 12.06
CA ILE A 206 -0.82 -7.09 13.36
C ILE A 206 -0.45 -6.11 14.46
N PHE A 207 -0.64 -6.53 15.71
CA PHE A 207 -0.29 -5.74 16.88
C PHE A 207 0.82 -6.43 17.67
N LEU A 208 1.97 -5.77 17.78
CA LEU A 208 3.13 -6.22 18.54
C LEU A 208 3.10 -5.65 19.96
N LYS A 209 3.52 -6.46 20.93
CA LYS A 209 3.68 -6.00 22.31
C LYS A 209 4.99 -5.25 22.47
N ASN A 210 5.04 -4.36 23.46
CA ASN A 210 6.28 -3.65 23.82
C ASN A 210 7.46 -4.57 24.18
N SER A 211 7.20 -5.79 24.69
CA SER A 211 8.26 -6.79 24.95
C SER A 211 8.93 -7.28 23.67
N ASP A 212 8.23 -7.25 22.55
CA ASP A 212 8.63 -7.94 21.33
C ASP A 212 9.21 -6.96 20.30
N ILE A 213 8.76 -5.69 20.31
CA ILE A 213 9.20 -4.66 19.36
C ILE A 213 10.72 -4.43 19.36
N GLY A 214 11.38 -4.56 20.51
CA GLY A 214 12.83 -4.34 20.64
C GLY A 214 13.69 -5.27 19.78
N PHE A 215 13.12 -6.40 19.32
CA PHE A 215 13.82 -7.38 18.51
C PHE A 215 13.32 -7.43 17.07
N VAL A 216 12.14 -6.87 16.78
CA VAL A 216 11.50 -6.92 15.46
C VAL A 216 12.00 -5.78 14.57
N LYS A 217 12.32 -6.09 13.30
CA LYS A 217 12.78 -5.13 12.29
C LYS A 217 12.09 -5.37 10.96
N SER A 218 11.93 -4.31 10.16
CA SER A 218 11.51 -4.44 8.77
C SER A 218 12.36 -5.46 8.01
N ASN A 219 11.75 -6.09 7.01
CA ASN A 219 12.32 -7.16 6.18
C ASN A 219 12.49 -8.53 6.85
N MET A 220 11.90 -8.75 8.03
CA MET A 220 11.85 -10.08 8.66
C MET A 220 10.84 -10.99 7.97
N LYS A 221 11.17 -12.29 7.88
CA LYS A 221 10.27 -13.32 7.37
C LYS A 221 9.11 -13.56 8.33
N ALA A 222 7.95 -13.81 7.77
CA ALA A 222 6.71 -14.02 8.50
C ALA A 222 5.96 -15.23 7.95
N LYS A 223 5.31 -15.98 8.85
CA LYS A 223 4.34 -17.02 8.49
C LYS A 223 2.97 -16.59 8.97
N ILE A 224 2.08 -16.30 8.03
CA ILE A 224 0.72 -15.81 8.27
C ILE A 224 -0.23 -17.00 8.29
N ARG A 225 -0.89 -17.22 9.42
CA ARG A 225 -1.98 -18.19 9.55
C ARG A 225 -3.30 -17.46 9.53
N VAL A 226 -4.22 -17.90 8.68
CA VAL A 226 -5.56 -17.30 8.56
C VAL A 226 -6.53 -18.13 9.37
N ASP A 227 -7.18 -17.53 10.36
CA ASP A 227 -7.96 -18.28 11.35
C ASP A 227 -9.18 -18.99 10.74
N ALA A 228 -9.71 -18.46 9.63
CA ALA A 228 -10.79 -19.08 8.85
C ALA A 228 -10.38 -20.40 8.16
N PHE A 229 -9.08 -20.69 8.06
CA PHE A 229 -8.54 -21.88 7.40
C PHE A 229 -7.66 -22.68 8.38
N PRO A 230 -8.09 -23.86 8.87
CA PRO A 230 -7.33 -24.63 9.84
C PRO A 230 -5.89 -24.92 9.38
N PHE A 231 -4.91 -24.47 10.17
CA PHE A 231 -3.49 -24.54 9.82
C PHE A 231 -3.01 -25.96 9.49
N THR A 232 -3.54 -26.97 10.18
CA THR A 232 -3.16 -28.38 9.96
C THR A 232 -3.51 -28.88 8.55
N GLN A 233 -4.45 -28.22 7.88
CA GLN A 233 -4.93 -28.62 6.55
C GLN A 233 -4.46 -27.70 5.44
N PHE A 234 -4.35 -26.39 5.72
CA PHE A 234 -4.06 -25.37 4.71
C PHE A 234 -2.65 -24.77 4.84
N GLY A 235 -1.97 -24.98 5.97
CA GLY A 235 -0.66 -24.40 6.24
C GLY A 235 -0.72 -22.90 6.51
N SER A 236 0.36 -22.19 6.15
CA SER A 236 0.52 -20.74 6.32
C SER A 236 0.93 -20.08 5.01
N ILE A 237 0.59 -18.80 4.87
CA ILE A 237 1.08 -17.96 3.79
C ILE A 237 2.43 -17.36 4.22
N GLU A 238 3.44 -17.46 3.36
CA GLU A 238 4.73 -16.80 3.60
C GLU A 238 4.62 -15.29 3.32
N GLY A 239 5.43 -14.51 4.04
CA GLY A 239 5.37 -13.07 3.97
C GLY A 239 6.57 -12.38 4.58
N ILE A 240 6.57 -11.05 4.50
CA ILE A 240 7.67 -10.20 4.95
C ILE A 240 7.09 -9.02 5.73
N LEU A 241 7.67 -8.73 6.89
CA LEU A 241 7.34 -7.53 7.65
C LEU A 241 7.82 -6.28 6.91
N LYS A 242 6.89 -5.43 6.48
CA LYS A 242 7.18 -4.19 5.76
C LYS A 242 7.59 -3.07 6.72
N SER A 243 6.72 -2.78 7.68
CA SER A 243 6.87 -1.63 8.56
C SER A 243 6.25 -1.89 9.93
N ILE A 244 6.73 -1.11 10.90
CA ILE A 244 6.21 -1.02 12.26
C ILE A 244 5.75 0.43 12.41
N GLY A 245 4.52 0.64 12.86
CA GLY A 245 3.97 1.96 13.09
C GLY A 245 4.41 2.53 14.44
N ASP A 246 4.58 3.85 14.49
CA ASP A 246 5.08 4.57 15.66
C ASP A 246 3.97 4.90 16.68
N GLU A 247 2.70 4.66 16.33
CA GLU A 247 1.55 5.01 17.14
C GLU A 247 1.20 3.91 18.16
N VAL A 248 1.31 4.24 19.44
CA VAL A 248 0.95 3.35 20.54
C VAL A 248 -0.57 3.39 20.76
N ILE A 249 -1.25 2.28 20.47
CA ILE A 249 -2.66 2.14 20.85
C ILE A 249 -2.72 1.74 22.32
N ARG A 250 -3.30 2.62 23.15
CA ARG A 250 -3.60 2.31 24.55
C ARG A 250 -4.94 1.59 24.60
N SER A 251 -4.92 0.29 24.90
CA SER A 251 -6.16 -0.46 25.17
C SER A 251 -6.84 0.11 26.41
N ASN A 252 -8.15 0.34 26.35
CA ASN A 252 -8.89 1.00 27.41
C ASN A 252 -9.22 0.02 28.56
N GLN A 253 -9.01 0.51 29.79
CA GLN A 253 -9.30 -0.08 31.10
C GLN A 253 -8.49 -1.33 31.56
N GLN A 254 -7.75 -1.11 32.65
CA GLN A 254 -7.09 -2.05 33.59
C GLN A 254 -5.82 -2.82 33.19
N ASN A 255 -5.36 -2.83 31.94
CA ASN A 255 -4.01 -3.32 31.63
C ASN A 255 -3.36 -2.53 30.48
N GLN A 256 -2.45 -1.63 30.83
CA GLN A 256 -1.68 -0.80 29.89
C GLN A 256 -0.61 -1.64 29.17
N SER A 257 -1.00 -2.52 28.25
CA SER A 257 -0.04 -3.06 27.27
C SER A 257 -0.08 -2.18 26.03
N SER A 258 0.97 -1.37 25.84
CA SER A 258 1.22 -0.64 24.58
C SER A 258 1.33 -1.62 23.42
N LEU A 259 0.42 -1.50 22.45
CA LEU A 259 0.44 -2.26 21.21
C LEU A 259 0.95 -1.38 20.07
N PHE A 260 1.86 -1.93 19.29
CA PHE A 260 2.45 -1.29 18.11
C PHE A 260 1.89 -1.95 16.85
N PRO A 261 1.18 -1.22 15.98
CA PRO A 261 0.72 -1.78 14.72
C PRO A 261 1.92 -2.11 13.82
N ALA A 262 1.86 -3.21 13.10
CA ALA A 262 2.88 -3.60 12.14
C ALA A 262 2.22 -4.22 10.91
N TYR A 263 2.85 -4.06 9.75
CA TYR A 263 2.26 -4.41 8.46
C TYR A 263 3.10 -5.48 7.75
N VAL A 264 2.50 -6.61 7.44
CA VAL A 264 3.18 -7.77 6.85
C VAL A 264 2.58 -8.04 5.48
N SER A 265 3.40 -8.00 4.42
CA SER A 265 2.96 -8.46 3.10
C SER A 265 2.84 -9.97 3.04
N LEU A 266 1.85 -10.42 2.27
CA LEU A 266 1.68 -11.81 1.90
C LEU A 266 2.33 -12.02 0.52
N GLU A 267 3.10 -13.10 0.34
CA GLU A 267 3.66 -13.47 -0.97
C GLU A 267 2.60 -13.97 -1.95
N LYS A 268 1.50 -14.53 -1.42
CA LYS A 268 0.37 -15.06 -2.20
C LYS A 268 -0.94 -14.67 -1.51
N GLN A 269 -1.97 -14.41 -2.31
CA GLN A 269 -3.32 -14.04 -1.82
C GLN A 269 -4.27 -15.23 -1.67
N TYR A 270 -3.73 -16.45 -1.52
CA TYR A 270 -4.51 -17.66 -1.39
C TYR A 270 -3.76 -18.74 -0.59
N LEU A 271 -4.53 -19.64 0.01
CA LEU A 271 -4.07 -20.92 0.53
C LEU A 271 -4.44 -22.02 -0.47
N GLU A 272 -3.66 -23.10 -0.52
CA GLU A 272 -3.88 -24.19 -1.47
C GLU A 272 -4.08 -25.50 -0.73
N LYS A 273 -5.11 -26.26 -1.12
CA LYS A 273 -5.37 -27.59 -0.59
C LYS A 273 -5.92 -28.46 -1.71
N ASN A 274 -5.31 -29.64 -1.91
CA ASN A 274 -5.71 -30.59 -2.96
C ASN A 274 -5.78 -29.97 -4.37
N GLY A 275 -4.93 -28.98 -4.66
CA GLY A 275 -4.93 -28.25 -5.94
C GLY A 275 -6.02 -27.17 -6.09
N GLU A 276 -6.90 -27.00 -5.10
CA GLU A 276 -7.89 -25.93 -5.06
C GLU A 276 -7.34 -24.70 -4.31
N LYS A 277 -7.58 -23.51 -4.86
CA LYS A 277 -7.11 -22.23 -4.31
C LYS A 277 -8.21 -21.54 -3.52
N PHE A 278 -7.93 -21.22 -2.27
CA PHE A 278 -8.81 -20.52 -1.35
C PHE A 278 -8.28 -19.11 -1.12
N PHE A 279 -8.89 -18.13 -1.77
CA PHE A 279 -8.46 -16.73 -1.69
C PHE A 279 -8.77 -16.12 -0.33
N VAL A 280 -7.80 -15.40 0.21
CA VAL A 280 -7.97 -14.63 1.44
C VAL A 280 -8.71 -13.32 1.17
N ARG A 281 -9.38 -12.79 2.18
CA ARG A 281 -10.19 -11.57 2.07
C ARG A 281 -9.84 -10.59 3.18
N SER A 282 -9.94 -9.30 2.88
CA SER A 282 -9.89 -8.25 3.89
C SER A 282 -10.94 -8.50 4.97
N GLY A 283 -10.58 -8.24 6.23
CA GLY A 283 -11.40 -8.46 7.43
C GLY A 283 -11.22 -9.83 8.08
N GLN A 284 -10.48 -10.78 7.47
CA GLN A 284 -10.20 -12.06 8.12
C GLN A 284 -9.15 -11.90 9.23
N SER A 285 -9.38 -12.53 10.39
CA SER A 285 -8.41 -12.58 11.48
C SER A 285 -7.22 -13.48 11.13
N VAL A 286 -6.03 -13.04 11.54
CA VAL A 286 -4.77 -13.74 11.29
C VAL A 286 -3.88 -13.78 12.52
N SER A 287 -3.10 -14.85 12.60
CA SER A 287 -1.99 -15.02 13.54
C SER A 287 -0.68 -15.09 12.76
N VAL A 288 0.19 -14.11 12.95
CA VAL A 288 1.47 -14.02 12.25
C VAL A 288 2.61 -14.42 13.18
N ASN A 289 3.41 -15.38 12.72
CA ASN A 289 4.64 -15.78 13.38
C ASN A 289 5.81 -15.07 12.66
N LEU A 290 6.39 -14.05 13.29
CA LEU A 290 7.57 -13.33 12.82
C LEU A 290 8.83 -14.08 13.23
N ILE A 291 9.75 -14.32 12.30
CA ILE A 291 11.05 -14.95 12.57
C ILE A 291 12.06 -13.86 12.89
N VAL A 292 12.47 -13.77 14.17
CA VAL A 292 13.16 -12.59 14.71
C VAL A 292 14.66 -12.83 14.88
N ARG A 293 15.06 -14.02 15.31
CA ARG A 293 16.47 -14.39 15.56
C ARG A 293 16.72 -15.86 15.31
N ASP A 294 17.95 -16.18 14.94
CA ASP A 294 18.46 -17.56 14.96
C ASP A 294 19.25 -17.74 16.27
N LYS A 295 18.66 -18.42 17.26
CA LYS A 295 19.34 -18.75 18.53
C LYS A 295 19.97 -20.14 18.45
N ARG A 296 21.06 -20.36 19.18
CA ARG A 296 21.65 -21.70 19.31
C ARG A 296 20.89 -22.49 20.36
N ILE A 297 20.71 -23.79 20.17
CA ILE A 297 19.95 -24.63 21.12
C ILE A 297 20.54 -24.57 22.54
N ILE A 298 21.86 -24.47 22.67
CA ILE A 298 22.53 -24.31 23.96
C ILE A 298 22.00 -23.12 24.79
N SER A 299 21.45 -22.07 24.16
CA SER A 299 20.91 -20.93 24.88
C SER A 299 19.70 -21.29 25.73
N LEU A 300 18.93 -22.32 25.37
CA LEU A 300 17.79 -22.78 26.17
C LEU A 300 18.26 -23.37 27.51
N LEU A 301 19.41 -24.05 27.52
CA LEU A 301 20.00 -24.60 28.73
C LEU A 301 20.50 -23.48 29.64
N THR A 302 21.20 -22.48 29.08
CA THR A 302 21.68 -21.33 29.87
C THR A 302 20.53 -20.48 30.38
N ASP A 303 19.52 -20.17 29.55
CA ASP A 303 18.35 -19.39 29.95
C ASP A 303 17.56 -20.08 31.08
N ALA A 304 17.48 -21.42 31.07
CA ALA A 304 16.85 -22.20 32.14
C ALA A 304 17.65 -22.15 33.45
N ILE A 305 18.98 -22.25 33.36
CA ILE A 305 19.89 -22.14 34.52
C ILE A 305 19.81 -20.73 35.12
N ASP A 306 19.87 -19.69 34.28
CA ASP A 306 19.78 -18.30 34.72
C ASP A 306 18.44 -18.03 35.41
N LYS A 307 17.32 -18.48 34.82
CA LYS A 307 15.99 -18.40 35.47
C LYS A 307 15.93 -19.16 36.79
N ALA A 308 16.54 -20.34 36.87
CA ALA A 308 16.59 -21.11 38.11
C ALA A 308 17.39 -20.37 39.20
N ILE A 309 18.52 -19.77 38.85
CA ILE A 309 19.35 -18.98 39.76
C ILE A 309 18.64 -17.69 40.18
N ASP A 310 18.00 -16.98 39.25
CA ASP A 310 17.26 -15.74 39.54
C ASP A 310 16.03 -16.01 40.42
N SER A 311 15.29 -17.10 40.19
CA SER A 311 14.17 -17.50 41.05
C SER A 311 14.62 -17.83 42.48
N LEU A 312 15.84 -18.36 42.66
CA LEU A 312 16.43 -18.59 43.97
C LEU A 312 16.92 -17.29 44.64
N ARG A 313 17.34 -16.27 43.86
CA ARG A 313 17.73 -14.95 44.38
C ARG A 313 16.53 -14.08 44.76
N GLY A 314 15.39 -14.25 44.10
CA GLY A 314 14.15 -13.50 44.37
C GLY A 314 13.42 -13.85 45.68
N ILE A 315 13.82 -14.89 46.40
CA ILE A 315 13.21 -15.32 47.69
C ILE A 315 13.87 -14.64 48.90
N LYS A 316 14.91 -13.82 48.68
CA LYS A 316 15.52 -12.95 49.71
C LYS A 316 15.27 -11.47 49.38
N SER A 317 14.01 -11.06 49.36
CA SER A 317 13.59 -9.68 49.66
C SER A 317 12.15 -9.65 50.13
#